data_AF-A0A5C5V296-F1
#
_entry.id   AF-A0A5C5V296-F1
#
_cell.length_a   1.000
_cell.length_b   1.000
_cell.length_c   1.000
_cell.angle_alpha   90.00
_cell.angle_beta   90.00
_cell.angle_gamma   90.00
#
_symmetry.space_group_name_H-M   'P 1'
#
loop_
_entity.id
_entity.type
_entity.pdbx_description
1 polymer ?
#
loop_
_entity_poly.entity_id
_entity_poly.type
_entity_poly.pdbx_seq_one_letter_code
_entity_poly.pdbx_strand_id
1 'polypeptide(L)'
;MQEAEPHRVLVRGEISWVIHLLRAVGPILVVIGIVLGFQPNNDGADDFFFYGGLIVTGIMETIAFLKRRGRVWCADLGHGFAISELGEDHTFADADVLAMSLWDKKIFNNGNAAGIQRDVRYWVVDRDKPIVMNYRIKEDRPDQVADLHNRLLDMLEHRASEALERGEHAAGEGWAISQSALAVGTSQDSLVPFEQLQAVDVYGDQVCIWRHDDEHASIKFPIKGRNSYLLIRMLHKLIPERDSSHTPVNGLGRVLFERATRFRAVGWFVAITLTILSLLLFVIHPLLGIAAPLAVIAISAFSYYYCEKTSFRCHEHGVYQSGMFGEQELRYEDVESFTYSATRHYYNGAYTGTQTQMSFEPRLGTDSKKITYSANIRGADDDLDVLRNQVSSVIGAAMLQEIAAGRPVAWTPAITFYDEYLEFVPTSFFGGKKTPVQLPWNQIANFDIQEGNFHIWQVNNQKSVIHEPVSNKNFFPGFFVFCQILSPPENAEEEQLVEAE
;
A
#
# COMPACT_ATOMS: atom_id res chain seq x y z
N MET A 1 14.13 -22.02 39.30
CA MET A 1 13.79 -20.81 38.53
C MET A 1 12.32 -20.92 38.18
N GLN A 2 11.50 -19.93 38.52
CA GLN A 2 10.14 -19.86 37.97
C GLN A 2 10.29 -19.53 36.49
N GLU A 3 9.80 -20.42 35.62
CA GLU A 3 9.64 -20.09 34.20
C GLU A 3 8.70 -18.89 34.13
N ALA A 4 9.15 -17.81 33.49
CA ALA A 4 8.33 -16.64 33.29
C ALA A 4 7.10 -17.07 32.48
N GLU A 5 5.90 -16.72 32.95
CA GLU A 5 4.68 -17.02 32.19
C GLU A 5 4.78 -16.40 30.78
N PRO A 6 4.52 -17.17 29.72
CA PRO A 6 4.68 -16.69 28.36
C PRO A 6 3.72 -15.52 28.10
N HIS A 7 4.25 -14.46 27.49
CA HIS A 7 3.54 -13.21 27.27
C HIS A 7 2.37 -13.43 26.28
N ARG A 8 1.13 -13.21 26.73
CA ARG A 8 -0.10 -13.38 25.92
C ARG A 8 -0.44 -12.09 25.16
N VAL A 9 -0.56 -12.17 23.85
CA VAL A 9 -0.90 -11.07 22.94
C VAL A 9 -2.34 -11.22 22.44
N LEU A 10 -3.14 -10.15 22.48
CA LEU A 10 -4.50 -10.18 21.94
C LEU A 10 -4.44 -10.15 20.40
N VAL A 11 -4.72 -11.29 19.76
CA VAL A 11 -4.60 -11.44 18.31
C VAL A 11 -5.92 -11.37 17.57
N ARG A 12 -7.07 -11.41 18.27
CA ARG A 12 -8.40 -11.18 17.67
C ARG A 12 -9.40 -10.71 18.71
N GLY A 13 -10.41 -9.94 18.28
CA GLY A 13 -11.51 -9.50 19.14
C GLY A 13 -11.29 -8.11 19.75
N GLU A 14 -10.40 -7.31 19.17
CA GLU A 14 -10.33 -5.88 19.48
C GLU A 14 -11.66 -5.21 19.14
N ILE A 15 -12.19 -4.44 20.10
CA ILE A 15 -13.45 -3.73 19.93
C ILE A 15 -13.13 -2.39 19.27
N SER A 16 -13.70 -2.14 18.09
CA SER A 16 -13.56 -0.84 17.41
C SER A 16 -14.08 0.29 18.31
N TRP A 17 -13.39 1.43 18.28
CA TRP A 17 -13.80 2.65 18.99
C TRP A 17 -15.24 3.08 18.66
N VAL A 18 -15.72 2.79 17.44
CA VAL A 18 -17.11 3.06 17.02
C VAL A 18 -18.10 2.29 17.88
N ILE A 19 -17.79 1.05 18.26
CA ILE A 19 -18.65 0.26 19.15
C ILE A 19 -18.63 0.85 20.56
N HIS A 20 -17.48 1.34 21.04
CA HIS A 20 -17.43 2.05 22.32
C HIS A 20 -18.27 3.34 22.30
N LEU A 21 -18.22 4.11 21.20
CA LEU A 21 -19.08 5.29 21.04
C LEU A 21 -20.56 4.91 21.01
N LEU A 22 -20.96 3.92 20.21
CA LEU A 22 -22.34 3.48 20.10
C LEU A 22 -22.88 2.91 21.42
N ARG A 23 -22.03 2.29 22.25
CA ARG A 23 -22.40 1.86 23.60
C ARG A 23 -22.77 3.03 24.51
N ALA A 24 -22.24 4.23 24.28
CA ALA A 24 -22.61 5.42 25.05
C ALA A 24 -23.95 6.04 24.58
N VAL A 25 -24.34 5.85 23.32
CA VAL A 25 -25.59 6.42 22.75
C VAL A 25 -26.81 5.95 23.51
N GLY A 26 -26.93 4.63 23.76
CA GLY A 26 -28.09 4.07 24.47
C GLY A 26 -28.34 4.70 25.85
N PRO A 27 -27.35 4.71 26.77
CA PRO A 27 -27.47 5.38 28.06
C PRO A 27 -27.79 6.87 27.96
N ILE A 28 -27.23 7.58 26.97
CA ILE A 28 -27.54 9.00 26.73
C ILE A 28 -29.02 9.17 26.37
N LEU A 29 -29.57 8.35 25.47
CA LEU A 29 -31.00 8.39 25.11
C LEU A 29 -31.90 8.09 26.32
N VAL A 30 -31.50 7.16 27.19
CA VAL A 30 -32.22 6.89 28.45
C VAL A 30 -32.27 8.13 29.35
N VAL A 31 -31.14 8.82 29.52
CA VAL A 31 -31.09 10.07 30.32
C VAL A 31 -31.94 11.17 29.69
N ILE A 32 -31.91 11.32 28.36
CA ILE A 32 -32.76 12.28 27.63
C ILE A 32 -34.25 11.96 27.87
N GLY A 33 -34.64 10.69 27.76
CA GLY A 33 -36.02 10.25 28.04
C GLY A 33 -36.45 10.59 29.47
N ILE A 34 -35.59 10.33 30.47
CA ILE A 34 -35.85 10.69 31.87
C ILE A 34 -36.05 12.20 32.04
N VAL A 35 -35.16 13.02 31.48
CA VAL A 35 -35.24 14.49 31.59
C VAL A 35 -36.51 15.03 30.93
N LEU A 36 -36.86 14.51 29.75
CA LEU A 36 -38.08 14.89 29.03
C LEU A 36 -39.36 14.45 29.77
N GLY A 37 -39.32 13.35 30.51
CA GLY A 37 -40.43 12.90 31.36
C GLY A 37 -40.78 13.87 32.50
N PHE A 38 -39.87 14.79 32.85
CA PHE A 38 -40.15 15.87 33.82
C PHE A 38 -40.78 17.12 33.19
N GLN A 39 -40.93 17.19 31.85
CA GLN A 39 -41.53 18.34 31.18
C GLN A 39 -43.05 18.18 31.00
N PRO A 40 -43.87 19.14 31.46
CA PRO A 40 -45.29 19.13 31.18
C PRO A 40 -45.55 19.34 29.67
N ASN A 41 -46.41 18.51 29.08
CA ASN A 41 -46.79 18.48 27.65
C ASN A 41 -45.82 17.76 26.69
N ASN A 42 -45.18 16.68 27.12
CA ASN A 42 -44.43 15.84 26.20
C ASN A 42 -45.32 14.72 25.63
N ASP A 43 -45.60 14.76 24.33
CA ASP A 43 -46.51 13.84 23.62
C ASP A 43 -45.88 12.46 23.35
N GLY A 44 -45.28 11.82 24.37
CA GLY A 44 -44.71 10.47 24.30
C GLY A 44 -43.27 10.37 23.76
N ALA A 45 -42.58 11.51 23.59
CA ALA A 45 -41.17 11.48 23.17
C ALA A 45 -40.25 10.93 24.29
N ASP A 46 -40.62 11.10 25.56
CA ASP A 46 -39.92 10.54 26.72
C ASP A 46 -39.89 9.01 26.68
N ASP A 47 -41.03 8.36 26.44
CA ASP A 47 -41.13 6.92 26.26
C ASP A 47 -40.27 6.44 25.07
N PHE A 48 -40.35 7.13 23.93
CA PHE A 48 -39.56 6.79 22.75
C PHE A 48 -38.04 6.81 23.05
N PHE A 49 -37.54 7.87 23.69
CA PHE A 49 -36.13 7.99 24.01
C PHE A 49 -35.69 7.01 25.12
N PHE A 50 -36.52 6.79 26.13
CA PHE A 50 -36.21 5.87 27.23
C PHE A 50 -36.15 4.41 26.73
N TYR A 51 -37.22 3.91 26.12
CA TYR A 51 -37.27 2.52 25.64
C TYR A 51 -36.33 2.30 24.46
N GLY A 52 -36.22 3.27 23.54
CA GLY A 52 -35.25 3.25 22.46
C GLY A 52 -33.81 3.17 22.97
N GLY A 53 -33.48 3.96 24.00
CA GLY A 53 -32.17 3.93 24.66
C GLY A 53 -31.84 2.60 25.32
N LEU A 54 -32.82 1.98 26.01
CA LEU A 54 -32.66 0.64 26.59
C LEU A 54 -32.41 -0.43 25.53
N ILE A 55 -33.17 -0.40 24.42
CA ILE A 55 -33.00 -1.32 23.29
C ILE A 55 -31.60 -1.17 22.67
N VAL A 56 -31.18 0.06 22.35
CA VAL A 56 -29.84 0.33 21.79
C VAL A 56 -28.75 -0.17 22.74
N THR A 57 -28.88 0.08 24.05
CA THR A 57 -27.92 -0.40 25.06
C THR A 57 -27.85 -1.93 25.07
N GLY A 58 -29.00 -2.61 25.11
CA GLY A 58 -29.07 -4.07 25.12
C GLY A 58 -28.43 -4.70 23.88
N ILE A 59 -28.70 -4.14 22.69
CA ILE A 59 -28.09 -4.59 21.43
C ILE A 59 -26.56 -4.37 21.46
N MET A 60 -26.11 -3.19 21.88
CA MET A 60 -24.67 -2.87 21.91
C MET A 60 -23.91 -3.70 22.95
N GLU A 61 -24.46 -3.94 24.13
CA GLU A 61 -23.86 -4.84 25.13
C GLU A 61 -23.83 -6.29 24.64
N THR A 62 -24.87 -6.74 23.95
CA THR A 62 -24.91 -8.08 23.33
C THR A 62 -23.78 -8.21 22.29
N ILE A 63 -23.63 -7.23 21.38
CA ILE A 63 -22.55 -7.24 20.39
C ILE A 63 -21.17 -7.20 21.08
N ALA A 64 -20.98 -6.34 22.08
CA ALA A 64 -19.74 -6.23 22.82
C ALA A 64 -19.42 -7.51 23.61
N PHE A 65 -20.43 -8.18 24.16
CA PHE A 65 -20.31 -9.47 24.83
C PHE A 65 -19.90 -10.57 23.85
N LEU A 66 -20.58 -10.67 22.70
CA LEU A 66 -20.23 -11.63 21.64
C LEU A 66 -18.80 -11.40 21.14
N LYS A 67 -18.38 -10.14 20.94
CA LYS A 67 -16.99 -9.82 20.58
C LYS A 67 -15.98 -10.17 21.67
N ARG A 68 -16.30 -9.93 22.95
CA ARG A 68 -15.45 -10.32 24.08
C ARG A 68 -15.28 -11.83 24.19
N ARG A 69 -16.36 -12.59 23.94
CA ARG A 69 -16.31 -14.05 23.89
C ARG A 69 -15.50 -14.57 22.70
N GLY A 70 -15.52 -13.86 21.57
CA GLY A 70 -14.68 -14.18 20.41
C GLY A 70 -13.24 -13.64 20.48
N ARG A 71 -12.73 -13.27 21.67
CA ARG A 71 -11.34 -12.87 21.83
C ARG A 71 -10.43 -14.09 21.74
N VAL A 72 -9.34 -13.91 21.01
CA VAL A 72 -8.30 -14.93 20.84
C VAL A 72 -6.99 -14.30 21.32
N TRP A 73 -6.30 -15.00 22.20
CA TRP A 73 -4.97 -14.63 22.65
C TRP A 73 -3.97 -15.63 22.09
N CYS A 74 -2.79 -15.16 21.70
CA CYS A 74 -1.68 -15.99 21.26
C CYS A 74 -0.49 -15.78 22.20
N ALA A 75 0.20 -16.84 22.57
CA ALA A 75 1.48 -16.77 23.25
C ALA A 75 2.49 -17.63 22.49
N ASP A 76 3.64 -17.04 22.17
CA ASP A 76 4.78 -17.78 21.61
C ASP A 76 5.49 -18.58 22.72
N LEU A 77 5.71 -19.88 22.49
CA LEU A 77 6.39 -20.79 23.41
C LEU A 77 7.82 -21.13 22.96
N GLY A 78 8.30 -20.54 21.84
CA GLY A 78 9.62 -20.75 21.25
C GLY A 78 9.76 -22.03 20.40
N HIS A 79 8.91 -23.03 20.60
CA HIS A 79 8.86 -24.31 19.86
C HIS A 79 7.43 -24.68 19.40
N GLY A 80 6.54 -23.71 19.54
CA GLY A 80 5.11 -23.84 19.38
C GLY A 80 4.43 -22.56 19.83
N PHE A 81 3.10 -22.59 19.89
CA PHE A 81 2.32 -21.47 20.37
C PHE A 81 1.05 -21.94 21.09
N ALA A 82 0.59 -21.13 22.03
CA ALA A 82 -0.67 -21.35 22.72
C ALA A 82 -1.74 -20.37 22.23
N ILE A 83 -2.93 -20.87 22.00
CA ILE A 83 -4.12 -20.09 21.64
C ILE A 83 -5.16 -20.23 22.74
N SER A 84 -5.53 -19.11 23.36
CA SER A 84 -6.60 -19.05 24.36
C SER A 84 -7.88 -18.49 23.73
N GLU A 85 -8.92 -19.33 23.65
CA GLU A 85 -10.24 -19.01 23.13
C GLU A 85 -11.32 -19.43 24.11
N LEU A 86 -12.28 -18.56 24.45
CA LEU A 86 -13.46 -18.92 25.28
C LEU A 86 -13.15 -19.59 26.64
N GLY A 87 -11.93 -19.49 27.17
CA GLY A 87 -11.50 -20.16 28.40
C GLY A 87 -10.85 -21.53 28.19
N GLU A 88 -10.71 -21.96 26.94
CA GLU A 88 -9.92 -23.12 26.54
C GLU A 88 -8.54 -22.65 26.06
N ASP A 89 -7.49 -23.27 26.58
CA ASP A 89 -6.11 -23.06 26.14
C ASP A 89 -5.73 -24.26 25.27
N HIS A 90 -5.37 -23.99 24.00
CA HIS A 90 -4.88 -25.00 23.06
C HIS A 90 -3.42 -24.72 22.77
N THR A 91 -2.57 -25.74 22.85
CA THR A 91 -1.16 -25.65 22.49
C THR A 91 -0.93 -26.40 21.20
N PHE A 92 -0.19 -25.78 20.29
CA PHE A 92 0.22 -26.37 19.02
C PHE A 92 1.76 -26.33 18.96
N ALA A 93 2.38 -27.45 18.61
CA ALA A 93 3.78 -27.44 18.22
C ALA A 93 3.90 -26.75 16.85
N ASP A 94 5.08 -26.19 16.54
CA ASP A 94 5.31 -25.61 15.22
C ASP A 94 5.03 -26.66 14.11
N ALA A 95 5.43 -27.92 14.37
CA ALA A 95 5.22 -29.04 13.46
C ALA A 95 3.74 -29.31 13.12
N ASP A 96 2.80 -28.93 13.98
CA ASP A 96 1.36 -29.12 13.78
C ASP A 96 0.80 -28.15 12.73
N VAL A 97 1.54 -27.09 12.38
CA VAL A 97 1.14 -26.13 11.35
C VAL A 97 1.35 -26.76 9.98
N LEU A 98 0.25 -26.92 9.24
CA LEU A 98 0.19 -27.49 7.90
C LEU A 98 0.28 -26.42 6.81
N ALA A 99 -0.21 -25.22 7.10
CA ALA A 99 -0.18 -24.10 6.18
C ALA A 99 -0.38 -22.78 6.90
N MET A 100 0.01 -21.70 6.24
CA MET A 100 -0.14 -20.35 6.74
C MET A 100 -0.55 -19.37 5.63
N SER A 101 -1.28 -18.32 5.99
CA SER A 101 -1.39 -17.11 5.17
C SER A 101 -1.14 -15.88 6.03
N LEU A 102 -0.49 -14.87 5.45
CA LEU A 102 -0.12 -13.63 6.11
C LEU A 102 -0.35 -12.48 5.14
N TRP A 103 -1.06 -11.46 5.61
CA TRP A 103 -1.32 -10.25 4.86
C TRP A 103 -1.26 -9.04 5.76
N ASP A 104 -0.53 -8.04 5.29
CA ASP A 104 -0.36 -6.78 5.97
C ASP A 104 -1.09 -5.67 5.22
N LYS A 105 -1.69 -4.78 6.00
CA LYS A 105 -2.32 -3.57 5.50
C LYS A 105 -1.92 -2.39 6.36
N LYS A 106 -1.26 -1.40 5.77
CA LYS A 106 -0.98 -0.14 6.46
C LYS A 106 -2.28 0.53 6.90
N ILE A 107 -2.34 0.91 8.17
CA ILE A 107 -3.44 1.67 8.76
C ILE A 107 -3.02 3.13 8.78
N PHE A 108 -3.93 4.01 8.36
CA PHE A 108 -3.71 5.44 8.40
C PHE A 108 -4.64 6.09 9.42
N ASN A 109 -4.12 7.01 10.21
CA ASN A 109 -4.91 7.90 11.07
C ASN A 109 -4.65 9.34 10.61
N ASN A 110 -5.70 10.01 10.11
CA ASN A 110 -5.57 11.33 9.51
C ASN A 110 -4.45 11.39 8.45
N GLY A 111 -4.40 10.40 7.57
CA GLY A 111 -3.43 10.30 6.47
C GLY A 111 -1.99 9.95 6.87
N ASN A 112 -1.61 10.06 8.14
CA ASN A 112 -0.34 9.53 8.65
C ASN A 112 -0.42 8.02 8.81
N ALA A 113 0.68 7.31 8.57
CA ALA A 113 0.79 5.92 9.01
C ALA A 113 0.53 5.88 10.53
N ALA A 114 -0.28 4.93 10.97
CA ALA A 114 -0.59 4.73 12.38
C ALA A 114 -0.16 3.34 12.85
N GLY A 115 0.27 2.49 11.92
CA GLY A 115 0.58 1.10 12.17
C GLY A 115 0.22 0.19 11.00
N ILE A 116 0.23 -1.11 11.27
CA ILE A 116 -0.08 -2.18 10.33
C ILE A 116 -1.22 -3.02 10.91
N GLN A 117 -2.21 -3.33 10.10
CA GLN A 117 -3.19 -4.37 10.37
C GLN A 117 -2.69 -5.66 9.74
N ARG A 118 -2.46 -6.68 10.56
CA ARG A 118 -1.96 -7.98 10.13
C ARG A 118 -3.08 -9.01 10.25
N ASP A 119 -3.35 -9.72 9.14
CA ASP A 119 -4.35 -10.80 9.01
C ASP A 119 -3.57 -12.10 8.76
N VAL A 120 -3.57 -12.99 9.75
CA VAL A 120 -2.82 -14.25 9.72
C VAL A 120 -3.77 -15.41 9.92
N ARG A 121 -3.55 -16.50 9.18
CA ARG A 121 -4.32 -17.73 9.31
C ARG A 121 -3.39 -18.92 9.41
N TYR A 122 -3.59 -19.77 10.42
CA TYR A 122 -2.86 -21.04 10.56
C TYR A 122 -3.82 -22.21 10.35
N TRP A 123 -3.45 -23.13 9.47
CA TRP A 123 -4.11 -24.42 9.35
C TRP A 123 -3.28 -25.43 10.13
N VAL A 124 -3.89 -26.13 11.08
CA VAL A 124 -3.23 -27.09 11.97
C VAL A 124 -3.87 -28.48 11.84
N VAL A 125 -3.13 -29.55 12.17
CA VAL A 125 -3.56 -30.95 11.95
C VAL A 125 -4.93 -31.28 12.53
N ASP A 126 -5.23 -30.82 13.75
CA ASP A 126 -6.43 -31.22 14.49
C ASP A 126 -7.60 -30.21 14.40
N ARG A 127 -7.59 -29.32 13.40
CA ARG A 127 -8.68 -28.34 13.19
C ARG A 127 -9.12 -28.23 11.74
N ASP A 128 -10.42 -28.41 11.52
CA ASP A 128 -11.05 -28.21 10.19
C ASP A 128 -10.99 -26.75 9.72
N LYS A 129 -10.96 -25.81 10.67
CA LYS A 129 -10.95 -24.36 10.40
C LYS A 129 -9.61 -23.76 10.81
N PRO A 130 -9.10 -22.78 10.04
CA PRO A 130 -7.87 -22.12 10.41
C PRO A 130 -8.06 -21.30 11.69
N ILE A 131 -6.98 -21.19 12.45
CA ILE A 131 -6.83 -20.22 13.53
C ILE A 131 -6.67 -18.86 12.87
N VAL A 132 -7.65 -17.97 13.05
CA VAL A 132 -7.64 -16.64 12.42
C VAL A 132 -7.22 -15.60 13.44
N MET A 133 -6.16 -14.87 13.11
CA MET A 133 -5.61 -13.76 13.86
C MET A 133 -5.73 -12.47 13.04
N ASN A 134 -6.29 -11.43 13.65
CA ASN A 134 -6.43 -10.12 13.07
C ASN A 134 -6.15 -9.06 14.14
N TYR A 135 -4.95 -8.50 14.09
CA TYR A 135 -4.46 -7.56 15.10
C TYR A 135 -3.77 -6.36 14.45
N ARG A 136 -3.53 -5.35 15.29
CA ARG A 136 -2.95 -4.07 14.88
C ARG A 136 -1.62 -3.88 15.59
N ILE A 137 -0.60 -3.61 14.82
CA ILE A 137 0.73 -3.22 15.28
C ILE A 137 0.78 -1.71 15.15
N LYS A 138 1.06 -0.98 16.23
CA LYS A 138 1.24 0.47 16.14
C LYS A 138 2.66 0.77 15.64
N GLU A 139 2.84 1.89 14.94
CA GLU A 139 4.14 2.29 14.39
C GLU A 139 5.24 2.42 15.45
N ASP A 140 4.88 2.81 16.68
CA ASP A 140 5.78 2.98 17.82
C ASP A 140 6.04 1.70 18.63
N ARG A 141 5.54 0.54 18.19
CA ARG A 141 5.62 -0.72 18.94
C ARG A 141 6.12 -1.87 18.08
N PRO A 142 7.04 -2.69 18.59
CA PRO A 142 7.44 -3.90 17.89
C PRO A 142 6.25 -4.87 17.79
N ASP A 143 6.25 -5.67 16.72
CA ASP A 143 5.28 -6.76 16.59
C ASP A 143 5.69 -7.92 17.50
N GLN A 144 4.90 -8.12 18.54
CA GLN A 144 5.15 -9.11 19.60
C GLN A 144 4.96 -10.57 19.15
N VAL A 145 4.46 -10.80 17.94
CA VAL A 145 4.28 -12.14 17.38
C VAL A 145 5.00 -12.31 16.03
N ALA A 146 5.83 -11.35 15.62
CA ALA A 146 6.60 -11.44 14.37
C ALA A 146 7.51 -12.66 14.32
N ASP A 147 8.23 -12.92 15.41
CA ASP A 147 9.17 -14.06 15.50
C ASP A 147 8.46 -15.40 15.31
N LEU A 148 7.25 -15.55 15.88
CA LEU A 148 6.41 -16.72 15.65
C LEU A 148 6.05 -16.88 14.17
N HIS A 149 5.60 -15.82 13.49
CA HIS A 149 5.24 -15.91 12.06
C HIS A 149 6.43 -16.29 11.19
N ASN A 150 7.59 -15.69 11.46
CA ASN A 150 8.82 -15.95 10.71
C ASN A 150 9.28 -17.39 10.93
N ARG A 151 9.33 -17.86 12.18
CA ARG A 151 9.70 -19.24 12.53
C ARG A 151 8.78 -20.26 11.86
N LEU A 152 7.47 -20.03 11.88
CA LEU A 152 6.50 -20.92 11.21
C LEU A 152 6.67 -20.91 9.69
N LEU A 153 6.95 -19.76 9.08
CA LEU A 153 7.25 -19.68 7.64
C LEU A 153 8.51 -20.43 7.28
N ASP A 154 9.59 -20.27 8.04
CA ASP A 154 10.87 -20.92 7.80
C ASP A 154 10.72 -22.45 7.93
N MET A 155 10.00 -22.92 8.94
CA MET A 155 9.68 -24.34 9.09
C MET A 155 8.85 -24.87 7.91
N LEU A 156 7.81 -24.14 7.47
CA LEU A 156 6.99 -24.53 6.32
C LEU A 156 7.80 -24.56 5.02
N GLU A 157 8.72 -23.61 4.84
CA GLU A 157 9.63 -23.55 3.70
C GLU A 157 10.64 -24.70 3.70
N HIS A 158 11.21 -25.02 4.86
CA HIS A 158 12.11 -26.16 5.02
C HIS A 158 11.39 -27.46 4.67
N ARG A 159 10.21 -27.70 5.24
CA ARG A 159 9.39 -28.88 4.94
C ARG A 159 9.00 -28.96 3.46
N ALA A 160 8.64 -27.83 2.84
CA ALA A 160 8.33 -27.78 1.42
C ALA A 160 9.55 -28.16 0.58
N SER A 161 10.74 -27.68 0.95
CA SER A 161 12.00 -27.99 0.26
C SER A 161 12.36 -29.47 0.39
N GLU A 162 12.28 -30.06 1.59
CA GLU A 162 12.48 -31.50 1.81
C GLU A 162 11.47 -32.36 1.02
N ALA A 163 10.20 -31.94 0.97
CA ALA A 163 9.17 -32.61 0.18
C ALA A 163 9.54 -32.59 -1.31
N LEU A 164 9.97 -31.44 -1.83
CA LEU A 164 10.45 -31.34 -3.21
C LEU A 164 11.65 -32.25 -3.44
N GLU A 165 12.65 -32.30 -2.56
CA GLU A 165 13.81 -33.19 -2.69
C GLU A 165 13.44 -34.67 -2.77
N ARG A 166 12.38 -35.10 -2.05
CA ARG A 166 11.82 -36.46 -2.14
C ARG A 166 10.98 -36.73 -3.39
N GLY A 167 10.79 -35.73 -4.26
CA GLY A 167 9.92 -35.81 -5.43
C GLY A 167 8.43 -35.66 -5.12
N GLU A 168 8.09 -35.20 -3.90
CA GLU A 168 6.72 -34.84 -3.52
C GLU A 168 6.39 -33.42 -3.99
N HIS A 169 5.20 -32.93 -3.64
CA HIS A 169 4.73 -31.59 -4.01
C HIS A 169 4.48 -30.73 -2.77
N ALA A 170 4.87 -29.46 -2.85
CA ALA A 170 4.40 -28.43 -1.92
C ALA A 170 3.11 -27.82 -2.49
N ALA A 171 2.08 -27.58 -1.68
CA ALA A 171 0.79 -27.10 -2.19
C ALA A 171 0.16 -26.00 -1.34
N GLY A 172 -0.69 -25.21 -1.99
CA GLY A 172 -1.51 -24.19 -1.37
C GLY A 172 -2.87 -24.07 -2.05
N GLU A 173 -3.56 -22.97 -1.82
CA GLU A 173 -4.88 -22.73 -2.40
C GLU A 173 -4.77 -22.43 -3.91
N GLY A 174 -5.13 -23.41 -4.73
CA GLY A 174 -5.15 -23.28 -6.19
C GLY A 174 -3.81 -23.48 -6.89
N TRP A 175 -2.78 -23.95 -6.19
CA TRP A 175 -1.46 -24.21 -6.75
C TRP A 175 -0.75 -25.39 -6.07
N ALA A 176 0.17 -26.01 -6.80
CA ALA A 176 1.17 -26.93 -6.25
C ALA A 176 2.50 -26.76 -6.98
N ILE A 177 3.61 -26.97 -6.31
CA ILE A 177 4.98 -26.88 -6.83
C ILE A 177 5.56 -28.31 -6.81
N SER A 178 6.18 -28.71 -7.91
CA SER A 178 7.05 -29.89 -8.02
C SER A 178 8.53 -29.46 -8.13
N GLN A 179 9.45 -30.40 -8.30
CA GLN A 179 10.86 -30.06 -8.55
C GLN A 179 11.09 -29.27 -9.84
N SER A 180 10.17 -29.31 -10.80
CA SER A 180 10.39 -28.75 -12.15
C SER A 180 9.29 -27.82 -12.65
N ALA A 181 8.13 -27.79 -12.00
CA ALA A 181 6.98 -27.04 -12.48
C ALA A 181 6.05 -26.55 -11.37
N LEU A 182 5.35 -25.46 -11.67
CA LEU A 182 4.20 -24.95 -10.94
C LEU A 182 2.90 -25.49 -11.58
N ALA A 183 2.16 -26.30 -10.85
CA ALA A 183 0.79 -26.68 -11.17
C ALA A 183 -0.19 -25.59 -10.74
N VAL A 184 -1.09 -25.19 -11.64
CA VAL A 184 -2.11 -24.15 -11.40
C VAL A 184 -3.51 -24.73 -11.54
N GLY A 185 -4.41 -24.33 -10.62
CA GLY A 185 -5.81 -24.73 -10.61
C GLY A 185 -6.10 -25.92 -9.69
N THR A 186 -7.38 -26.22 -9.50
CA THR A 186 -7.85 -27.30 -8.61
C THR A 186 -7.58 -28.69 -9.19
N SER A 187 -7.61 -28.82 -10.51
CA SER A 187 -7.31 -30.08 -11.20
C SER A 187 -5.82 -30.29 -11.45
N GLN A 188 -4.98 -29.27 -11.21
CA GLN A 188 -3.55 -29.29 -11.50
C GLN A 188 -3.22 -29.60 -12.97
N ASP A 189 -4.18 -29.47 -13.89
CA ASP A 189 -4.02 -29.83 -15.31
C ASP A 189 -3.08 -28.87 -16.06
N SER A 190 -2.83 -27.67 -15.52
CA SER A 190 -1.89 -26.72 -16.10
C SER A 190 -0.57 -26.75 -15.33
N LEU A 191 0.40 -27.50 -15.86
CA LEU A 191 1.78 -27.50 -15.40
C LEU A 191 2.57 -26.42 -16.15
N VAL A 192 3.26 -25.58 -15.40
CA VAL A 192 4.09 -24.48 -15.91
C VAL A 192 5.53 -24.73 -15.46
N PRO A 193 6.42 -25.18 -16.36
CA PRO A 193 7.84 -25.38 -16.04
C PRO A 193 8.49 -24.11 -15.46
N PHE A 194 9.41 -24.25 -14.51
CA PHE A 194 10.10 -23.08 -13.92
C PHE A 194 10.94 -22.31 -14.95
N GLU A 195 11.45 -23.00 -15.97
CA GLU A 195 12.10 -22.41 -17.14
C GLU A 195 11.18 -21.52 -17.99
N GLN A 196 9.86 -21.56 -17.77
CA GLN A 196 8.91 -20.66 -18.41
C GLN A 196 8.49 -19.53 -17.48
N LEU A 197 8.85 -19.56 -16.19
CA LEU A 197 8.51 -18.52 -15.25
C LEU A 197 9.60 -17.44 -15.29
N GLN A 198 9.16 -16.19 -15.40
CA GLN A 198 10.07 -15.05 -15.38
C GLN A 198 10.29 -14.54 -13.97
N ALA A 199 9.21 -14.41 -13.19
CA ALA A 199 9.25 -13.79 -11.87
C ALA A 199 7.95 -13.99 -11.11
N VAL A 200 8.02 -13.70 -9.80
CA VAL A 200 6.91 -13.71 -8.85
C VAL A 200 7.01 -12.47 -7.97
N ASP A 201 5.90 -11.77 -7.74
CA ASP A 201 5.84 -10.58 -6.89
C ASP A 201 4.41 -10.40 -6.35
N VAL A 202 4.21 -9.42 -5.45
CA VAL A 202 2.89 -9.07 -4.90
C VAL A 202 2.45 -7.70 -5.40
N TYR A 203 1.32 -7.64 -6.09
CA TYR A 203 0.68 -6.38 -6.52
C TYR A 203 -0.84 -6.46 -6.32
N GLY A 204 -1.44 -5.37 -5.83
CA GLY A 204 -2.90 -5.28 -5.70
C GLY A 204 -3.56 -6.41 -4.89
N ASP A 205 -2.97 -6.79 -3.75
CA ASP A 205 -3.41 -7.91 -2.90
C ASP A 205 -3.37 -9.30 -3.59
N GLN A 206 -2.58 -9.44 -4.66
CA GLN A 206 -2.41 -10.69 -5.39
C GLN A 206 -0.94 -11.06 -5.53
N VAL A 207 -0.65 -12.35 -5.38
CA VAL A 207 0.59 -12.95 -5.88
C VAL A 207 0.47 -13.02 -7.39
N CYS A 208 1.33 -12.29 -8.09
CA CYS A 208 1.39 -12.23 -9.53
C CYS A 208 2.61 -13.03 -9.99
N ILE A 209 2.42 -13.91 -10.98
CA ILE A 209 3.49 -14.70 -11.59
C ILE A 209 3.46 -14.46 -13.08
N TRP A 210 4.61 -14.12 -13.65
CA TRP A 210 4.77 -13.87 -15.07
C TRP A 210 5.49 -15.04 -15.71
N ARG A 211 5.05 -15.40 -16.91
CA ARG A 211 5.80 -16.31 -17.78
C ARG A 211 6.77 -15.50 -18.65
N HIS A 212 7.73 -16.19 -19.26
CA HIS A 212 8.55 -15.59 -20.30
C HIS A 212 7.68 -15.08 -21.44
N ASP A 213 8.06 -13.91 -21.96
CA ASP A 213 7.41 -13.19 -23.05
C ASP A 213 5.99 -12.67 -22.73
N ASP A 214 5.46 -12.94 -21.54
CA ASP A 214 4.19 -12.40 -21.08
C ASP A 214 4.40 -11.05 -20.38
N GLU A 215 3.88 -9.98 -20.98
CA GLU A 215 3.86 -8.65 -20.37
C GLU A 215 3.00 -8.64 -19.09
N HIS A 216 1.86 -9.35 -19.11
CA HIS A 216 0.94 -9.42 -17.98
C HIS A 216 1.18 -10.66 -17.12
N ALA A 217 0.92 -10.55 -15.82
CA ALA A 217 0.94 -11.72 -14.94
C ALA A 217 -0.09 -12.75 -15.43
N SER A 218 0.40 -13.87 -15.94
CA SER A 218 -0.39 -14.96 -16.52
C SER A 218 -1.11 -15.77 -15.43
N ILE A 219 -0.58 -15.75 -14.20
CA ILE A 219 -1.13 -16.48 -13.06
C ILE A 219 -1.24 -15.51 -11.88
N LYS A 220 -2.40 -15.54 -11.20
CA LYS A 220 -2.68 -14.68 -10.05
C LYS A 220 -3.36 -15.46 -8.93
N PHE A 221 -2.84 -15.32 -7.71
CA PHE A 221 -3.44 -15.90 -6.51
C PHE A 221 -3.74 -14.81 -5.48
N PRO A 222 -4.83 -14.89 -4.70
CA PRO A 222 -5.03 -13.99 -3.56
C PRO A 222 -3.87 -14.14 -2.56
N ILE A 223 -3.27 -13.04 -2.10
CA ILE A 223 -2.18 -13.09 -1.09
C ILE A 223 -2.65 -13.71 0.24
N LYS A 224 -3.95 -13.63 0.53
CA LYS A 224 -4.57 -14.23 1.72
C LYS A 224 -4.83 -15.73 1.61
N GLY A 225 -4.59 -16.32 0.44
CA GLY A 225 -4.80 -17.74 0.17
C GLY A 225 -3.86 -18.63 0.98
N ARG A 226 -4.27 -19.89 1.18
CA ARG A 226 -3.46 -20.87 1.92
C ARG A 226 -2.08 -21.04 1.27
N ASN A 227 -1.01 -20.85 2.04
CA ASN A 227 0.39 -20.91 1.62
C ASN A 227 0.80 -19.91 0.52
N SER A 228 0.02 -18.87 0.22
CA SER A 228 0.41 -17.89 -0.82
C SER A 228 1.75 -17.20 -0.56
N TYR A 229 2.11 -16.93 0.71
CA TYR A 229 3.41 -16.34 1.04
C TYR A 229 4.57 -17.34 0.91
N LEU A 230 4.32 -18.62 1.25
CA LEU A 230 5.26 -19.71 1.01
C LEU A 230 5.53 -19.90 -0.49
N LEU A 231 4.49 -19.79 -1.34
CA LEU A 231 4.64 -19.85 -2.80
C LEU A 231 5.67 -18.83 -3.31
N ILE A 232 5.60 -17.59 -2.83
CA ILE A 232 6.52 -16.51 -3.22
C ILE A 232 7.96 -16.90 -2.86
N ARG A 233 8.21 -17.30 -1.60
CA ARG A 233 9.55 -17.71 -1.13
C ARG A 233 10.12 -18.88 -1.94
N MET A 234 9.31 -19.90 -2.18
CA MET A 234 9.71 -21.08 -2.95
C MET A 234 10.03 -20.70 -4.40
N LEU A 235 9.18 -19.89 -5.04
CA LEU A 235 9.40 -19.47 -6.44
C LEU A 235 10.61 -18.55 -6.59
N HIS A 236 10.94 -17.67 -5.64
CA HIS A 236 12.18 -16.89 -5.70
C HIS A 236 13.44 -17.77 -5.70
N LYS A 237 13.40 -18.95 -5.06
CA LYS A 237 14.52 -19.91 -5.05
C LYS A 237 14.55 -20.80 -6.29
N LEU A 238 13.39 -21.11 -6.86
CA LEU A 238 13.25 -22.08 -7.95
C LEU A 238 13.27 -21.43 -9.33
N ILE A 239 12.88 -20.17 -9.45
CA ILE A 239 13.01 -19.40 -10.70
C ILE A 239 14.49 -19.06 -10.86
N PRO A 240 15.13 -19.44 -11.99
CA PRO A 240 16.53 -19.12 -12.22
C PRO A 240 16.76 -17.61 -12.11
N GLU A 241 17.75 -17.21 -11.31
CA GLU A 241 18.16 -15.81 -11.24
C GLU A 241 18.58 -15.37 -12.64
N ARG A 242 17.80 -14.44 -13.20
CA ARG A 242 18.07 -13.94 -14.53
C ARG A 242 19.10 -12.84 -14.42
N ASP A 243 20.04 -12.85 -15.35
CA ASP A 243 20.91 -11.70 -15.54
C ASP A 243 20.05 -10.46 -15.83
N SER A 244 20.03 -9.54 -14.88
CA SER A 244 19.37 -8.23 -14.96
C SER A 244 19.79 -7.43 -16.20
N SER A 245 20.89 -7.81 -16.86
CA SER A 245 21.36 -7.21 -18.13
C SER A 245 20.46 -7.51 -19.33
N HIS A 246 19.57 -8.51 -19.27
CA HIS A 246 18.65 -8.80 -20.36
C HIS A 246 17.56 -7.74 -20.48
N THR A 247 17.88 -6.65 -21.18
CA THR A 247 16.87 -5.70 -21.64
C THR A 247 15.84 -6.44 -22.48
N PRO A 248 14.53 -6.33 -22.20
CA PRO A 248 13.51 -6.93 -23.03
C PRO A 248 13.69 -6.45 -24.48
N VAL A 249 13.80 -7.40 -25.42
CA VAL A 249 14.20 -7.15 -26.81
C VAL A 249 13.28 -6.10 -27.48
N ASN A 250 12.01 -6.02 -27.06
CA ASN A 250 11.09 -4.96 -27.43
C ASN A 250 10.08 -4.74 -26.29
N GLY A 251 10.06 -3.56 -25.66
CA GLY A 251 9.01 -3.16 -24.72
C GLY A 251 9.51 -2.54 -23.40
N LEU A 252 8.57 -2.30 -22.50
CA LEU A 252 8.82 -1.71 -21.16
C LEU A 252 9.04 -2.77 -20.07
N GLY A 253 9.06 -4.06 -20.42
CA GLY A 253 9.10 -5.18 -19.48
C GLY A 253 7.72 -5.55 -18.93
N ARG A 254 7.70 -6.34 -17.86
CA ARG A 254 6.47 -6.82 -17.20
C ARG A 254 5.63 -5.67 -16.69
N VAL A 255 4.31 -5.74 -16.87
CA VAL A 255 3.34 -4.88 -16.18
C VAL A 255 3.28 -5.30 -14.72
N LEU A 256 3.79 -4.42 -13.86
CA LEU A 256 3.78 -4.57 -12.41
C LEU A 256 2.38 -4.35 -11.87
N PHE A 257 1.76 -3.23 -12.26
CA PHE A 257 0.38 -2.93 -11.93
C PHE A 257 -0.28 -2.04 -12.99
N GLU A 258 -1.60 -2.19 -13.10
CA GLU A 258 -2.44 -1.38 -13.97
C GLU A 258 -3.47 -0.62 -13.13
N ARG A 259 -3.66 0.66 -13.44
CA ARG A 259 -4.66 1.52 -12.82
C ARG A 259 -5.57 2.06 -13.91
N ALA A 260 -6.76 1.50 -14.01
CA ALA A 260 -7.84 2.11 -14.78
C ALA A 260 -8.28 3.42 -14.10
N THR A 261 -8.64 4.43 -14.90
CA THR A 261 -9.12 5.68 -14.32
C THR A 261 -10.46 5.44 -13.59
N ARG A 262 -10.54 5.89 -12.33
CA ARG A 262 -11.73 5.67 -11.47
C ARG A 262 -12.95 6.50 -11.88
N PHE A 263 -12.93 7.14 -13.05
CA PHE A 263 -14.04 7.93 -13.56
C PHE A 263 -15.30 7.10 -13.82
N ARG A 264 -15.25 5.76 -13.77
CA ARG A 264 -16.45 4.91 -13.82
C ARG A 264 -17.50 5.31 -12.78
N ALA A 265 -17.10 5.57 -11.53
CA ALA A 265 -18.04 5.95 -10.47
C ALA A 265 -18.64 7.35 -10.70
N VAL A 266 -17.82 8.30 -11.18
CA VAL A 266 -18.29 9.64 -11.55
C VAL A 266 -19.24 9.57 -12.74
N GLY A 267 -18.90 8.78 -13.76
CA GLY A 267 -19.76 8.52 -14.91
C GLY A 267 -21.11 7.94 -14.50
N TRP A 268 -21.13 6.95 -13.60
CA TRP A 268 -22.37 6.41 -13.02
C TRP A 268 -23.16 7.45 -12.23
N PHE A 269 -22.49 8.24 -11.39
CA PHE A 269 -23.16 9.28 -10.62
C PHE A 269 -23.79 10.34 -11.54
N VAL A 270 -23.03 10.85 -12.52
CA VAL A 270 -23.52 11.80 -13.53
C VAL A 270 -24.67 11.19 -14.34
N ALA A 271 -24.56 9.94 -14.77
CA ALA A 271 -25.63 9.23 -15.46
C ALA A 271 -26.91 9.20 -14.63
N ILE A 272 -26.83 8.75 -13.37
CA ILE A 272 -27.97 8.68 -12.45
C ILE A 272 -28.58 10.06 -12.21
N THR A 273 -27.77 11.07 -11.92
CA THR A 273 -28.25 12.45 -11.71
C THR A 273 -28.97 12.99 -12.93
N LEU A 274 -28.39 12.81 -14.13
CA LEU A 274 -29.02 13.29 -15.35
C LEU A 274 -30.28 12.48 -15.72
N THR A 275 -30.34 11.18 -15.42
CA THR A 275 -31.57 10.38 -15.57
C THR A 275 -32.69 10.90 -14.67
N ILE A 276 -32.38 11.19 -13.40
CA ILE A 276 -33.37 11.76 -12.46
C ILE A 276 -33.84 13.14 -12.96
N LEU A 277 -32.90 14.00 -13.39
CA LEU A 277 -33.24 15.32 -13.93
C LEU A 277 -34.10 15.21 -15.19
N SER A 278 -33.79 14.26 -16.06
CA SER A 278 -34.57 14.00 -17.28
C SER A 278 -35.99 13.52 -16.97
N LEU A 279 -36.17 12.68 -15.95
CA LEU A 279 -37.50 12.24 -15.49
C LEU A 279 -38.30 13.43 -14.95
N LEU A 280 -37.67 14.33 -14.20
CA LEU A 280 -38.31 15.56 -13.72
C LEU A 280 -38.71 16.50 -14.88
N LEU A 281 -37.85 16.66 -15.88
CA LEU A 281 -38.12 17.49 -17.06
C LEU A 281 -39.23 16.90 -17.95
N PHE A 282 -39.37 15.58 -18.04
CA PHE A 282 -40.47 14.93 -18.78
C PHE A 282 -41.85 15.33 -18.23
N VAL A 283 -41.96 15.55 -16.92
CA VAL A 283 -43.20 16.00 -16.27
C VAL A 283 -43.58 17.42 -16.73
N ILE A 284 -42.59 18.28 -17.02
CA ILE A 284 -42.80 19.67 -17.40
C ILE A 284 -42.98 19.82 -18.92
N HIS A 285 -42.21 19.08 -19.72
CA HIS A 285 -42.24 19.20 -21.18
C HIS A 285 -41.94 17.85 -21.88
N PRO A 286 -42.93 17.21 -22.54
CA PRO A 286 -42.80 15.83 -23.00
C PRO A 286 -41.74 15.64 -24.10
N LEU A 287 -41.52 16.64 -24.97
CA LEU A 287 -40.45 16.57 -25.98
C LEU A 287 -39.04 16.61 -25.37
N LEU A 288 -38.84 17.39 -24.29
CA LEU A 288 -37.55 17.43 -23.60
C LEU A 288 -37.27 16.10 -22.90
N GLY A 289 -38.29 15.41 -22.43
CA GLY A 289 -38.10 14.11 -21.78
C GLY A 289 -37.89 12.93 -22.74
N ILE A 290 -37.82 13.13 -24.07
CA ILE A 290 -37.28 12.14 -25.03
C ILE A 290 -35.84 12.49 -25.43
N ALA A 291 -35.55 13.77 -25.67
CA ALA A 291 -34.21 14.21 -26.06
C ALA A 291 -33.20 14.10 -24.89
N ALA A 292 -33.63 14.47 -23.67
CA ALA A 292 -32.77 14.42 -22.50
C ALA A 292 -32.28 13.00 -22.16
N PRO A 293 -33.12 11.95 -22.07
CA PRO A 293 -32.63 10.59 -21.81
C PRO A 293 -31.63 10.11 -22.85
N LEU A 294 -31.86 10.40 -24.15
CA LEU A 294 -30.94 10.01 -25.21
C LEU A 294 -29.57 10.68 -25.08
N ALA A 295 -29.53 11.97 -24.73
CA ALA A 295 -28.28 12.68 -24.47
C ALA A 295 -27.55 12.09 -23.25
N VAL A 296 -28.28 11.75 -22.18
CA VAL A 296 -27.71 11.09 -20.99
C VAL A 296 -27.13 9.74 -21.32
N ILE A 297 -27.84 8.92 -22.09
CA ILE A 297 -27.36 7.60 -22.54
C ILE A 297 -26.09 7.78 -23.38
N ALA A 298 -26.07 8.73 -24.32
CA ALA A 298 -24.90 8.99 -25.16
C ALA A 298 -23.69 9.44 -24.34
N ILE A 299 -23.87 10.39 -23.40
CA ILE A 299 -22.80 10.85 -22.50
C ILE A 299 -22.31 9.73 -21.59
N SER A 300 -23.21 8.89 -21.09
CA SER A 300 -22.87 7.76 -20.21
C SER A 300 -22.08 6.69 -20.98
N ALA A 301 -22.53 6.34 -22.19
CA ALA A 301 -21.83 5.40 -23.06
C ALA A 301 -20.44 5.93 -23.48
N PHE A 302 -20.36 7.22 -23.84
CA PHE A 302 -19.09 7.87 -24.15
C PHE A 302 -18.15 7.90 -22.93
N SER A 303 -18.67 8.23 -21.74
CA SER A 303 -17.89 8.24 -20.49
C SER A 303 -17.42 6.83 -20.12
N TYR A 304 -18.27 5.82 -20.28
CA TYR A 304 -17.90 4.43 -20.05
C TYR A 304 -16.79 3.97 -21.01
N TYR A 305 -16.97 4.23 -22.31
CA TYR A 305 -15.96 3.94 -23.35
C TYR A 305 -14.64 4.68 -23.08
N TYR A 306 -14.72 5.95 -22.66
CA TYR A 306 -13.55 6.74 -22.27
C TYR A 306 -12.80 6.14 -21.07
N CYS A 307 -13.53 5.72 -20.04
CA CYS A 307 -12.93 5.09 -18.85
C CYS A 307 -12.32 3.72 -19.17
N GLU A 308 -12.86 3.00 -20.13
CA GLU A 308 -12.33 1.71 -20.58
C GLU A 308 -11.06 1.87 -21.43
N LYS A 309 -10.99 2.94 -22.23
CA LYS A 309 -9.82 3.24 -23.07
C LYS A 309 -8.68 3.95 -22.34
N THR A 310 -8.91 4.46 -21.14
CA THR A 310 -7.88 5.14 -20.34
C THR A 310 -7.29 4.22 -19.28
N SER A 311 -6.08 3.73 -19.54
CA SER A 311 -5.29 2.97 -18.58
C SER A 311 -3.93 3.62 -18.36
N PHE A 312 -3.45 3.51 -17.13
CA PHE A 312 -2.07 3.78 -16.77
C PHE A 312 -1.46 2.47 -16.30
N ARG A 313 -0.35 2.08 -16.93
CA ARG A 313 0.38 0.85 -16.62
C ARG A 313 1.79 1.21 -16.16
N CYS A 314 2.17 0.65 -15.03
CA CYS A 314 3.53 0.67 -14.55
C CYS A 314 4.20 -0.61 -15.00
N HIS A 315 5.32 -0.47 -15.70
CA HIS A 315 6.16 -1.59 -16.10
C HIS A 315 7.49 -1.56 -15.35
N GLU A 316 8.28 -2.63 -15.49
CA GLU A 316 9.63 -2.74 -14.92
C GLU A 316 10.58 -1.64 -15.39
N HIS A 317 10.51 -1.24 -16.66
CA HIS A 317 11.48 -0.32 -17.26
C HIS A 317 10.84 0.98 -17.76
N GLY A 318 9.55 1.18 -17.53
CA GLY A 318 8.88 2.40 -17.96
C GLY A 318 7.42 2.46 -17.56
N VAL A 319 6.76 3.50 -18.05
CA VAL A 319 5.32 3.70 -17.89
C VAL A 319 4.64 3.76 -19.25
N TYR A 320 3.43 3.24 -19.28
CA TYR A 320 2.56 3.28 -20.44
C TYR A 320 1.23 3.96 -20.06
N GLN A 321 0.74 4.81 -20.95
CA GLN A 321 -0.55 5.48 -20.81
C GLN A 321 -1.34 5.36 -22.12
N SER A 322 -2.53 4.76 -22.03
CA SER A 322 -3.51 4.81 -23.12
C SER A 322 -4.55 5.89 -22.85
N GLY A 323 -4.99 6.58 -23.90
CA GLY A 323 -6.08 7.53 -23.81
C GLY A 323 -6.77 7.73 -25.16
N MET A 324 -7.70 8.70 -25.24
CA MET A 324 -8.40 9.00 -26.50
C MET A 324 -7.49 9.51 -27.61
N PHE A 325 -6.36 10.11 -27.25
CA PHE A 325 -5.42 10.73 -28.19
C PHE A 325 -4.27 9.80 -28.58
N GLY A 326 -4.41 8.50 -28.30
CA GLY A 326 -3.42 7.48 -28.61
C GLY A 326 -2.78 6.88 -27.37
N GLU A 327 -1.71 6.15 -27.62
CA GLU A 327 -0.92 5.43 -26.63
C GLU A 327 0.43 6.13 -26.49
N GLN A 328 0.95 6.17 -25.28
CA GLN A 328 2.24 6.77 -24.96
C GLN A 328 3.02 5.80 -24.08
N GLU A 329 4.28 5.61 -24.42
CA GLU A 329 5.24 4.86 -23.62
C GLU A 329 6.45 5.75 -23.30
N LEU A 330 7.00 5.57 -22.12
CA LEU A 330 8.22 6.27 -21.71
C LEU A 330 9.04 5.37 -20.80
N ARG A 331 10.26 5.03 -21.25
CA ARG A 331 11.22 4.29 -20.43
C ARG A 331 11.78 5.16 -19.32
N TYR A 332 12.11 4.56 -18.18
CA TYR A 332 12.67 5.28 -17.04
C TYR A 332 14.02 5.93 -17.37
N GLU A 333 14.84 5.30 -18.22
CA GLU A 333 16.11 5.86 -18.71
C GLU A 333 15.94 7.13 -19.57
N ASP A 334 14.80 7.24 -20.26
CA ASP A 334 14.44 8.37 -21.11
C ASP A 334 13.72 9.48 -20.34
N VAL A 335 13.46 9.29 -19.04
CA VAL A 335 12.89 10.35 -18.19
C VAL A 335 14.01 11.31 -17.79
N GLU A 336 13.96 12.55 -18.28
CA GLU A 336 14.84 13.63 -17.81
C GLU A 336 14.37 14.19 -16.48
N SER A 337 13.07 14.15 -16.23
CA SER A 337 12.55 14.62 -14.96
C SER A 337 11.28 13.98 -14.47
N PHE A 338 11.23 13.82 -13.16
CA PHE A 338 10.16 13.15 -12.46
C PHE A 338 9.63 14.04 -11.34
N THR A 339 8.32 14.21 -11.30
CA THR A 339 7.62 14.91 -10.22
C THR A 339 6.63 13.95 -9.58
N TYR A 340 6.67 13.84 -8.26
CA TYR A 340 5.68 13.11 -7.45
C TYR A 340 5.11 14.06 -6.41
N SER A 341 3.78 14.10 -6.30
CA SER A 341 3.07 14.87 -5.27
C SER A 341 1.99 14.01 -4.67
N ALA A 342 1.92 13.95 -3.34
CA ALA A 342 0.86 13.27 -2.61
C ALA A 342 0.21 14.25 -1.62
N THR A 343 -0.93 14.80 -2.01
CA THR A 343 -1.66 15.78 -1.20
C THR A 343 -2.79 15.11 -0.45
N ARG A 344 -2.72 15.11 0.88
CA ARG A 344 -3.79 14.61 1.75
C ARG A 344 -4.93 15.62 1.80
N HIS A 345 -6.15 15.14 1.55
CA HIS A 345 -7.38 15.94 1.62
C HIS A 345 -8.12 15.67 2.92
N TYR A 346 -8.57 16.75 3.56
CA TYR A 346 -9.37 16.71 4.77
C TYR A 346 -10.68 17.46 4.55
N TYR A 347 -11.78 16.92 5.08
CA TYR A 347 -13.07 17.58 5.14
C TYR A 347 -13.53 17.58 6.59
N ASN A 348 -13.73 18.77 7.16
CA ASN A 348 -14.06 18.96 8.58
C ASN A 348 -13.08 18.23 9.53
N GLY A 349 -11.78 18.27 9.22
CA GLY A 349 -10.73 17.59 9.99
C GLY A 349 -10.64 16.07 9.79
N ALA A 350 -11.59 15.46 9.07
CA ALA A 350 -11.54 14.04 8.73
C ALA A 350 -10.82 13.83 7.40
N TYR A 351 -9.84 12.93 7.38
CA TYR A 351 -9.14 12.54 6.16
C TYR A 351 -10.08 11.84 5.16
N THR A 352 -10.15 12.34 3.93
CA THR A 352 -11.05 11.82 2.88
C THR A 352 -10.32 11.03 1.80
N GLY A 353 -9.01 11.27 1.63
CA GLY A 353 -8.16 10.60 0.66
C GLY A 353 -6.87 11.36 0.41
N THR A 354 -5.96 10.74 -0.33
CA THR A 354 -4.72 11.32 -0.84
C THR A 354 -4.85 11.46 -2.35
N GLN A 355 -4.68 12.68 -2.85
CA GLN A 355 -4.50 12.93 -4.27
C GLN A 355 -3.03 12.73 -4.61
N THR A 356 -2.73 11.68 -5.35
CA THR A 356 -1.39 11.39 -5.86
C THR A 356 -1.30 11.86 -7.30
N GLN A 357 -0.26 12.61 -7.64
CA GLN A 357 0.06 13.06 -8.98
C GLN A 357 1.50 12.70 -9.30
N MET A 358 1.72 12.12 -10.48
CA MET A 358 3.02 11.81 -11.04
C MET A 358 3.15 12.42 -12.42
N SER A 359 4.33 12.92 -12.74
CA SER A 359 4.66 13.50 -14.04
C SER A 359 6.03 13.00 -14.48
N PHE A 360 6.07 12.38 -15.65
CA PHE A 360 7.27 11.86 -16.29
C PHE A 360 7.55 12.72 -17.52
N GLU A 361 8.54 13.62 -17.43
CA GLU A 361 8.93 14.45 -18.56
C GLU A 361 10.12 13.80 -19.29
N PRO A 362 9.97 13.55 -20.60
CA PRO A 362 10.98 12.87 -21.37
C PRO A 362 12.20 13.76 -21.60
N ARG A 363 13.34 13.14 -21.87
CA ARG A 363 14.58 13.82 -22.21
C ARG A 363 14.47 14.60 -23.50
N LEU A 364 15.04 15.82 -23.52
CA LEU A 364 15.17 16.61 -24.73
C LEU A 364 15.80 15.78 -25.86
N GLY A 365 15.16 15.78 -27.03
CA GLY A 365 15.60 15.05 -28.22
C GLY A 365 14.95 13.67 -28.41
N THR A 366 14.15 13.21 -27.45
CA THR A 366 13.26 12.05 -27.66
C THR A 366 11.93 12.49 -28.28
N ASP A 367 11.32 11.65 -29.11
CA ASP A 367 9.98 11.89 -29.68
C ASP A 367 8.83 11.60 -28.69
N SER A 368 9.17 11.12 -27.50
CA SER A 368 8.23 10.78 -26.45
C SER A 368 7.54 12.03 -25.89
N LYS A 369 6.31 11.85 -25.40
CA LYS A 369 5.52 12.92 -24.78
C LYS A 369 5.53 12.78 -23.27
N LYS A 370 5.30 13.89 -22.58
CA LYS A 370 5.09 13.91 -21.13
C LYS A 370 3.89 13.04 -20.75
N ILE A 371 4.12 12.06 -19.88
CA ILE A 371 3.07 11.21 -19.29
C ILE A 371 2.71 11.79 -17.92
N THR A 372 1.41 11.92 -17.64
CA THR A 372 0.91 12.40 -16.34
C THR A 372 -0.12 11.43 -15.79
N TYR A 373 0.04 11.06 -14.53
CA TYR A 373 -0.89 10.22 -13.78
C TYR A 373 -1.42 11.00 -12.57
N SER A 374 -2.73 10.90 -12.32
CA SER A 374 -3.36 11.52 -11.15
C SER A 374 -4.48 10.61 -10.62
N ALA A 375 -4.48 10.34 -9.32
CA ALA A 375 -5.47 9.50 -8.69
C ALA A 375 -5.81 9.95 -7.27
N ASN A 376 -7.08 9.79 -6.88
CA ASN A 376 -7.54 9.93 -5.50
C ASN A 376 -7.63 8.54 -4.85
N ILE A 377 -6.82 8.33 -3.83
CA ILE A 377 -6.60 7.04 -3.17
C ILE A 377 -7.00 7.20 -1.70
N ARG A 378 -7.61 6.18 -1.08
CA ARG A 378 -7.88 6.20 0.36
C ARG A 378 -6.68 5.60 1.09
N GLY A 379 -5.91 6.41 1.80
CA GLY A 379 -4.67 6.03 2.46
C GLY A 379 -3.44 6.33 1.60
N ALA A 380 -2.44 5.44 1.66
CA ALA A 380 -1.36 5.37 0.68
C ALA A 380 -1.59 4.23 -0.32
N ASP A 381 -0.86 4.28 -1.42
CA ASP A 381 -0.81 3.20 -2.42
C ASP A 381 0.65 2.76 -2.51
N ASP A 382 0.95 1.61 -1.88
CA ASP A 382 2.32 1.11 -1.76
C ASP A 382 2.94 0.85 -3.14
N ASP A 383 2.14 0.44 -4.13
CA ASP A 383 2.60 0.26 -5.51
C ASP A 383 3.12 1.58 -6.12
N LEU A 384 2.48 2.71 -5.81
CA LEU A 384 2.90 4.03 -6.29
C LEU A 384 4.15 4.55 -5.57
N ASP A 385 4.33 4.21 -4.30
CA ASP A 385 5.53 4.56 -3.55
C ASP A 385 6.74 3.73 -4.02
N VAL A 386 6.53 2.45 -4.34
CA VAL A 386 7.55 1.60 -4.99
C VAL A 386 7.93 2.17 -6.35
N LEU A 387 6.94 2.52 -7.20
CA LEU A 387 7.19 3.17 -8.49
C LEU A 387 7.99 4.48 -8.32
N ARG A 388 7.60 5.33 -7.37
CA ARG A 388 8.33 6.58 -7.07
C ARG A 388 9.80 6.29 -6.75
N ASN A 389 10.07 5.32 -5.88
CA ASN A 389 11.43 4.97 -5.47
C ASN A 389 12.25 4.40 -6.64
N GLN A 390 11.66 3.50 -7.43
CA GLN A 390 12.30 2.91 -8.59
C GLN A 390 12.68 3.95 -9.66
N VAL A 391 11.77 4.86 -10.00
CA VAL A 391 12.07 5.92 -10.97
C VAL A 391 13.11 6.89 -10.43
N SER A 392 13.04 7.17 -9.12
CA SER A 392 14.02 8.02 -8.46
C SER A 392 15.41 7.41 -8.44
N SER A 393 15.55 6.10 -8.26
CA SER A 393 16.86 5.45 -8.30
C SER A 393 17.45 5.42 -9.70
N VAL A 394 16.65 5.19 -10.74
CA VAL A 394 17.12 5.23 -12.14
C VAL A 394 17.63 6.62 -12.53
N ILE A 395 16.83 7.66 -12.29
CA ILE A 395 17.21 9.05 -12.60
C ILE A 395 18.37 9.49 -11.69
N GLY A 396 18.32 9.14 -10.40
CA GLY A 396 19.35 9.45 -9.43
C GLY A 396 20.71 8.82 -9.75
N ALA A 397 20.73 7.59 -10.28
CA ALA A 397 21.96 6.95 -10.74
C ALA A 397 22.60 7.74 -11.90
N ALA A 398 21.81 8.23 -12.86
CA ALA A 398 22.33 9.10 -13.91
C ALA A 398 22.84 10.43 -13.36
N MET A 399 22.13 11.03 -12.39
CA MET A 399 22.59 12.24 -11.70
C MET A 399 23.93 12.03 -10.98
N LEU A 400 24.13 10.90 -10.30
CA LEU A 400 25.40 10.55 -9.65
C LEU A 400 26.55 10.43 -10.67
N GLN A 401 26.31 9.82 -11.83
CA GLN A 401 27.32 9.73 -12.90
C GLN A 401 27.75 11.11 -13.42
N GLU A 402 26.80 12.04 -13.55
CA GLU A 402 27.08 13.42 -13.96
C GLU A 402 27.91 14.16 -12.90
N ILE A 403 27.57 14.01 -11.61
CA ILE A 403 28.33 14.58 -10.48
C ILE A 403 29.75 14.04 -10.45
N ALA A 404 29.91 12.71 -10.56
CA ALA A 404 31.22 12.05 -10.58
C ALA A 404 32.08 12.47 -11.78
N ALA A 405 31.44 12.91 -12.88
CA ALA A 405 32.13 13.50 -14.02
C ALA A 405 32.43 15.00 -13.86
N GLY A 406 32.27 15.55 -12.65
CA GLY A 406 32.53 16.94 -12.30
C GLY A 406 31.49 17.94 -12.86
N ARG A 407 30.33 17.46 -13.32
CA ARG A 407 29.28 18.32 -13.87
C ARG A 407 28.26 18.68 -12.79
N PRO A 408 27.85 19.96 -12.69
CA PRO A 408 26.79 20.35 -11.77
C PRO A 408 25.46 19.76 -12.21
N VAL A 409 24.68 19.25 -11.26
CA VAL A 409 23.38 18.62 -11.54
C VAL A 409 22.26 19.34 -10.80
N ALA A 410 21.29 19.87 -11.54
CA ALA A 410 20.12 20.49 -10.95
C ALA A 410 19.27 19.44 -10.20
N TRP A 411 19.09 19.61 -8.89
CA TRP A 411 18.19 18.79 -8.07
C TRP A 411 16.77 19.33 -8.14
N THR A 412 16.59 20.57 -7.71
CA THR A 412 15.31 21.29 -7.78
C THR A 412 15.55 22.66 -8.45
N PRO A 413 14.53 23.47 -8.75
CA PRO A 413 14.74 24.82 -9.26
C PRO A 413 15.62 25.72 -8.36
N ALA A 414 15.80 25.36 -7.08
CA ALA A 414 16.55 26.13 -6.09
C ALA A 414 17.80 25.43 -5.57
N ILE A 415 18.06 24.15 -5.91
CA ILE A 415 19.21 23.38 -5.42
C ILE A 415 19.95 22.71 -6.56
N THR A 416 21.29 22.80 -6.54
CA THR A 416 22.20 22.15 -7.49
C THR A 416 23.25 21.35 -6.73
N PHE A 417 23.47 20.12 -7.16
CA PHE A 417 24.55 19.26 -6.69
C PHE A 417 25.87 19.61 -7.36
N TYR A 418 26.92 19.66 -6.55
CA TYR A 418 28.31 19.62 -6.96
C TYR A 418 29.01 18.47 -6.22
N ASP A 419 30.22 18.12 -6.64
CA ASP A 419 31.00 17.01 -6.07
C ASP A 419 31.26 17.22 -4.56
N GLU A 420 31.67 18.42 -4.15
CA GLU A 420 32.07 18.70 -2.75
C GLU A 420 31.01 19.43 -1.90
N TYR A 421 29.94 19.94 -2.52
CA TYR A 421 28.93 20.75 -1.83
C TYR A 421 27.58 20.78 -2.54
N LEU A 422 26.57 21.26 -1.80
CA LEU A 422 25.29 21.70 -2.34
C LEU A 422 25.31 23.20 -2.57
N GLU A 423 24.82 23.66 -3.71
CA GLU A 423 24.51 25.07 -3.91
C GLU A 423 23.00 25.26 -3.86
N PHE A 424 22.54 26.24 -3.06
CA PHE A 424 21.11 26.56 -3.00
C PHE A 424 20.86 28.07 -3.04
N VAL A 425 19.69 28.46 -3.54
CA VAL A 425 19.25 29.86 -3.58
C VAL A 425 18.24 30.08 -2.45
N PRO A 426 18.61 30.80 -1.37
CA PRO A 426 17.69 30.98 -0.25
C PRO A 426 16.45 31.78 -0.68
N THR A 427 15.28 31.34 -0.21
CA THR A 427 14.04 32.09 -0.43
C THR A 427 14.10 33.46 0.27
N SER A 428 13.62 34.50 -0.44
CA SER A 428 13.53 35.86 0.08
C SER A 428 12.07 36.25 0.24
N PHE A 429 11.73 36.79 1.40
CA PHE A 429 10.36 37.26 1.70
C PHE A 429 9.90 38.37 0.72
N PHE A 430 10.84 39.12 0.14
CA PHE A 430 10.54 40.24 -0.78
C PHE A 430 10.74 39.90 -2.27
N GLY A 431 10.71 38.61 -2.64
CA GLY A 431 10.76 38.19 -4.06
C GLY A 431 12.08 38.45 -4.80
N GLY A 432 13.09 39.01 -4.15
CA GLY A 432 14.44 39.17 -4.72
C GLY A 432 15.23 37.86 -4.69
N LYS A 433 15.88 37.50 -5.81
CA LYS A 433 16.84 36.39 -5.84
C LYS A 433 18.03 36.73 -4.96
N LYS A 434 18.31 35.91 -3.93
CA LYS A 434 19.53 36.01 -3.14
C LYS A 434 20.70 35.38 -3.90
N THR A 435 21.92 35.75 -3.53
CA THR A 435 23.12 35.09 -4.01
C THR A 435 23.07 33.60 -3.63
N PRO A 436 23.44 32.69 -4.54
CA PRO A 436 23.58 31.27 -4.19
C PRO A 436 24.52 31.09 -3.00
N VAL A 437 24.17 30.15 -2.13
CA VAL A 437 24.94 29.78 -0.94
C VAL A 437 25.43 28.36 -1.11
N GLN A 438 26.71 28.13 -0.84
CA GLN A 438 27.33 26.82 -0.86
C GLN A 438 27.27 26.19 0.54
N LEU A 439 26.85 24.94 0.61
CA LEU A 439 26.77 24.13 1.81
C LEU A 439 27.60 22.86 1.59
N PRO A 440 28.85 22.81 2.11
CA PRO A 440 29.68 21.62 2.03
C PRO A 440 29.00 20.40 2.66
N TRP A 441 29.24 19.20 2.13
CA TRP A 441 28.63 17.96 2.63
C TRP A 441 28.88 17.72 4.12
N ASN A 442 30.12 17.98 4.56
CA ASN A 442 30.53 17.84 5.96
C ASN A 442 29.94 18.90 6.91
N GLN A 443 29.20 19.89 6.39
CA GLN A 443 28.49 20.89 7.19
C GLN A 443 27.00 20.55 7.36
N ILE A 444 26.52 19.44 6.79
CA ILE A 444 25.15 18.99 6.97
C ILE A 444 25.06 18.23 8.30
N ALA A 445 24.26 18.75 9.23
CA ALA A 445 24.09 18.15 10.55
C ALA A 445 22.94 17.14 10.58
N ASN A 446 21.84 17.44 9.90
CA ASN A 446 20.67 16.59 9.83
C ASN A 446 19.79 16.99 8.64
N PHE A 447 18.85 16.13 8.26
CA PHE A 447 17.77 16.42 7.32
C PHE A 447 16.48 15.68 7.72
N ASP A 448 15.34 16.18 7.26
CA ASP A 448 14.02 15.59 7.57
C ASP A 448 12.98 16.03 6.54
N ILE A 449 11.92 15.24 6.38
CA ILE A 449 10.75 15.57 5.56
C ILE A 449 9.55 15.78 6.49
N GLN A 450 9.09 17.02 6.62
CA GLN A 450 7.98 17.40 7.49
C GLN A 450 6.90 18.10 6.67
N GLU A 451 5.66 17.63 6.79
CA GLU A 451 4.48 18.26 6.17
C GLU A 451 4.60 18.51 4.65
N GLY A 452 5.30 17.62 3.93
CA GLY A 452 5.52 17.76 2.50
C GLY A 452 6.62 18.77 2.12
N ASN A 453 7.43 19.20 3.08
CA ASN A 453 8.64 19.99 2.85
C ASN A 453 9.85 19.23 3.36
N PHE A 454 10.96 19.37 2.65
CA PHE A 454 12.25 18.84 2.99
C PHE A 454 13.11 19.94 3.61
N HIS A 455 13.76 19.59 4.71
CA HIS A 455 14.56 20.48 5.52
C HIS A 455 15.99 19.95 5.65
N ILE A 456 16.98 20.83 5.51
CA ILE A 456 18.39 20.54 5.83
C ILE A 456 18.85 21.51 6.91
N TRP A 457 19.52 20.99 7.94
CA TRP A 457 20.18 21.77 8.99
C TRP A 457 21.68 21.75 8.82
N GLN A 458 22.29 22.93 8.98
CA GLN A 458 23.74 23.07 8.99
C GLN A 458 24.29 22.88 10.41
N VAL A 459 25.51 22.36 10.54
CA VAL A 459 26.24 22.28 11.81
C VAL A 459 26.26 23.65 12.50
N ASN A 460 25.96 23.65 13.80
CA ASN A 460 25.82 24.84 14.65
C ASN A 460 24.63 25.77 14.30
N ASN A 461 23.72 25.37 13.41
CA ASN A 461 22.51 26.12 13.12
C ASN A 461 21.26 25.38 13.63
N GLN A 462 20.48 26.05 14.49
CA GLN A 462 19.23 25.49 15.02
C GLN A 462 18.07 25.56 14.02
N LYS A 463 18.18 26.39 12.98
CA LYS A 463 17.15 26.54 11.93
C LYS A 463 17.60 25.84 10.65
N SER A 464 16.63 25.28 9.92
CA SER A 464 16.90 24.70 8.62
C SER A 464 17.39 25.79 7.66
N VAL A 465 18.50 25.52 6.96
CA VAL A 465 19.07 26.43 5.97
C VAL A 465 18.43 26.28 4.60
N ILE A 466 17.91 25.08 4.31
CA ILE A 466 17.17 24.75 3.09
C ILE A 466 15.77 24.29 3.48
N HIS A 467 14.78 24.72 2.69
CA HIS A 467 13.37 24.34 2.82
C HIS A 467 12.74 24.22 1.44
N GLU A 468 12.47 23.00 0.99
CA GLU A 468 11.97 22.73 -0.37
C GLU A 468 10.72 21.83 -0.34
N PRO A 469 9.64 22.16 -1.08
CA PRO A 469 8.51 21.26 -1.26
C PRO A 469 8.92 19.93 -1.90
N VAL A 470 8.46 18.81 -1.34
CA VAL A 470 8.74 17.47 -1.91
C VAL A 470 8.03 17.23 -3.25
N SER A 471 7.07 18.08 -3.59
CA SER A 471 6.36 18.10 -4.88
C SER A 471 7.12 18.83 -5.99
N ASN A 472 8.31 19.37 -5.70
CA ASN A 472 9.15 19.98 -6.72
C ASN A 472 9.63 18.95 -7.75
N LYS A 473 9.82 19.44 -8.97
CA LYS A 473 10.43 18.68 -10.06
C LYS A 473 11.79 18.12 -9.60
N ASN A 474 12.01 16.83 -9.85
CA ASN A 474 13.22 16.08 -9.50
C ASN A 474 13.53 15.97 -8.00
N PHE A 475 12.58 16.31 -7.12
CA PHE A 475 12.80 16.20 -5.67
C PHE A 475 13.22 14.78 -5.25
N PHE A 476 12.43 13.75 -5.56
CA PHE A 476 12.75 12.37 -5.13
C PHE A 476 13.98 11.77 -5.80
N PRO A 477 14.21 11.93 -7.12
CA PRO A 477 15.47 11.55 -7.75
C PRO A 477 16.70 12.15 -7.08
N GLY A 478 16.70 13.47 -6.83
CA GLY A 478 17.83 14.06 -6.13
C GLY A 478 17.87 13.76 -4.64
N PHE A 479 16.73 13.47 -3.98
CA PHE A 479 16.74 12.97 -2.61
C PHE A 479 17.43 11.61 -2.51
N PHE A 480 17.24 10.73 -3.50
CA PHE A 480 18.00 9.49 -3.61
C PHE A 480 19.51 9.76 -3.74
N VAL A 481 19.93 10.68 -4.63
CA VAL A 481 21.33 11.11 -4.79
C VAL A 481 21.89 11.64 -3.47
N PHE A 482 21.14 12.51 -2.81
CA PHE A 482 21.51 13.13 -1.53
C PHE A 482 21.76 12.07 -0.45
N CYS A 483 20.88 11.07 -0.31
CA CYS A 483 21.08 9.97 0.63
C CYS A 483 22.32 9.14 0.29
N GLN A 484 22.58 8.84 -0.99
CA GLN A 484 23.76 8.08 -1.42
C GLN A 484 25.08 8.82 -1.14
N ILE A 485 25.09 10.16 -1.27
CA ILE A 485 26.27 10.98 -0.96
C ILE A 485 26.54 11.03 0.55
N LEU A 486 25.50 11.14 1.38
CA LEU A 486 25.64 11.20 2.83
C LEU A 486 25.93 9.84 3.48
N SER A 487 25.43 8.76 2.88
CA SER A 487 25.55 7.39 3.38
C SER A 487 26.01 6.47 2.25
N PRO A 488 27.30 6.54 1.85
CA PRO A 488 27.82 5.69 0.78
C PRO A 488 27.69 4.21 1.16
N PRO A 489 27.41 3.33 0.18
CA PRO A 489 27.06 1.93 0.43
C PRO A 489 28.13 1.12 1.18
N GLU A 490 29.41 1.51 1.10
CA GLU A 490 30.49 0.89 1.88
C GLU A 490 30.23 0.94 3.40
N ASN A 491 29.51 1.96 3.88
CA ASN A 491 29.13 2.08 5.29
C ASN A 491 27.84 1.32 5.63
N ALA A 492 27.01 1.01 4.62
CA ALA A 492 25.73 0.33 4.84
C ALA A 492 25.89 -1.17 5.11
N GLU A 493 26.91 -1.81 4.53
CA GLU A 493 27.25 -3.21 4.84
C GLU A 493 27.80 -3.35 6.27
N GLU A 494 28.58 -2.37 6.75
CA GLU A 494 29.07 -2.37 8.14
C GLU A 494 27.95 -2.12 9.17
N GLU A 495 27.00 -1.20 8.90
CA GLU A 495 25.85 -0.98 9.81
C GLU A 495 24.88 -2.17 9.85
N GLN A 496 24.64 -2.86 8.72
CA GLN A 496 23.83 -4.08 8.70
C GLN A 496 24.50 -5.27 9.40
N LEU A 497 25.84 -5.32 9.40
CA LEU A 497 26.60 -6.31 10.18
C LEU A 497 26.52 -6.01 11.69
N VAL A 498 26.52 -4.73 12.09
CA VAL A 498 26.43 -4.32 13.51
C VAL A 498 25.02 -4.46 14.09
N GLU A 499 23.95 -4.34 13.28
CA GLU A 499 22.58 -4.64 13.71
C GLU A 499 22.23 -6.14 13.66
N ALA A 500 23.05 -6.96 12.99
CA ALA A 500 22.88 -8.43 12.94
C ALA A 500 23.72 -9.19 13.99
N GLU A 501 24.65 -8.51 14.69
CA GLU A 501 25.41 -8.99 15.86
C GLU A 501 24.77 -8.55 17.18
#